data_AF-A0A7W9J674-F1
#
_entry.id   AF-A0A7W9J674-F1
#
_cell.length_a   1.000
_cell.length_b   1.000
_cell.length_c   1.000
_cell.angle_alpha   90.00
_cell.angle_beta   90.00
_cell.angle_gamma   90.00
#
_symmetry.space_group_name_H-M   'P 1'
#
loop_
_entity.id
_entity.type
_entity.pdbx_description
1 polymer ?
#
loop_
_entity_poly.entity_id
_entity_poly.type
_entity_poly.pdbx_seq_one_letter_code
_entity_poly.pdbx_strand_id
1 'polypeptide(L)'
;MTDVVENGRTYNALWWAKVQSGGALKVPVDTPAVAGLARAVEPDGSGVWVLPTLPDGAGHGVLEELGSPPVAVEMPNETARVLSICVACCWVERDSSAWPGVTGTLVQIKAVYAGMRGRAEQSSDLTLIIGSLRRLHSTQWLLWDEKVGEVRLGPRTITWGTSDLATLREICRVLPDPPTAVLVERKPETPAEPLPAEDSDA
;
A
#
# COMPACT_ATOMS: atom_id res chain seq x y z
N MET A 1 -32.81 2.62 -22.04
CA MET A 1 -31.76 3.61 -21.66
C MET A 1 -31.71 3.80 -20.14
N THR A 2 -32.86 3.83 -19.47
CA THR A 2 -33.01 3.79 -18.01
C THR A 2 -32.36 2.55 -17.35
N ASP A 3 -32.60 1.34 -17.86
CA ASP A 3 -32.05 0.11 -17.27
C ASP A 3 -30.51 0.03 -17.28
N VAL A 4 -29.86 0.57 -18.31
CA VAL A 4 -28.39 0.59 -18.41
C VAL A 4 -27.78 1.55 -17.39
N VAL A 5 -28.43 2.71 -17.17
CA VAL A 5 -28.01 3.70 -16.18
C VAL A 5 -28.24 3.19 -14.76
N GLU A 6 -29.35 2.49 -14.53
CA GLU A 6 -29.70 1.90 -13.24
C GLU A 6 -28.78 0.73 -12.88
N ASN A 7 -28.45 -0.13 -13.85
CA ASN A 7 -27.44 -1.18 -13.70
C ASN A 7 -26.05 -0.59 -13.41
N GLY A 8 -25.67 0.51 -14.07
CA GLY A 8 -24.42 1.22 -13.79
C GLY A 8 -24.34 1.82 -12.38
N ARG A 9 -25.45 2.37 -11.87
CA ARG A 9 -25.54 2.90 -10.49
C ARG A 9 -25.43 1.79 -9.46
N THR A 10 -26.15 0.69 -9.65
CA THR A 10 -26.09 -0.49 -8.76
C THR A 10 -24.69 -1.11 -8.75
N TYR A 11 -24.06 -1.22 -9.91
CA TYR A 11 -22.67 -1.67 -10.04
C TYR A 11 -21.72 -0.78 -9.22
N ASN A 12 -21.80 0.54 -9.41
CA ASN A 12 -20.96 1.48 -8.66
C ASN A 12 -21.21 1.39 -7.15
N ALA A 13 -22.47 1.36 -6.72
CA ALA A 13 -22.83 1.26 -5.30
C ALA A 13 -22.30 -0.03 -4.66
N LEU A 14 -22.40 -1.17 -5.34
CA LEU A 14 -21.87 -2.44 -4.87
C LEU A 14 -20.35 -2.39 -4.68
N TRP A 15 -19.63 -1.81 -5.64
CA TRP A 15 -18.18 -1.67 -5.54
C TRP A 15 -17.75 -0.72 -4.45
N TRP A 16 -18.46 0.40 -4.28
CA TRP A 16 -18.26 1.28 -3.13
C TRP A 16 -18.46 0.55 -1.82
N ALA A 17 -19.54 -0.24 -1.67
CA ALA A 17 -19.79 -1.00 -0.45
C ALA A 17 -18.67 -2.04 -0.16
N LYS A 18 -18.18 -2.74 -1.20
CA LYS A 18 -17.07 -3.69 -1.07
C LYS A 18 -15.78 -3.00 -0.60
N VAL A 19 -15.41 -1.90 -1.24
CA VAL A 19 -14.17 -1.19 -0.95
C VAL A 19 -14.23 -0.45 0.38
N GLN A 20 -15.40 0.08 0.78
CA GLN A 20 -15.57 0.70 2.09
C GLN A 20 -15.46 -0.31 3.25
N SER A 21 -16.02 -1.51 3.07
CA SER A 21 -15.97 -2.56 4.10
C SER A 21 -14.62 -3.30 4.15
N GLY A 22 -13.98 -3.52 3.00
CA GLY A 22 -12.76 -4.32 2.88
C GLY A 22 -11.45 -3.52 2.74
N GLY A 23 -11.51 -2.22 2.50
CA GLY A 23 -10.34 -1.41 2.13
C GLY A 23 -9.95 -1.61 0.66
N ALA A 24 -8.66 -1.47 0.34
CA ALA A 24 -8.17 -1.67 -1.02
C ALA A 24 -8.33 -3.14 -1.43
N LEU A 25 -8.88 -3.39 -2.62
CA LEU A 25 -9.16 -4.74 -3.13
C LEU A 25 -8.37 -4.98 -4.43
N LYS A 26 -7.62 -6.07 -4.48
CA LYS A 26 -6.99 -6.55 -5.73
C LYS A 26 -8.03 -7.28 -6.57
N VAL A 27 -8.16 -6.89 -7.84
CA VAL A 27 -9.14 -7.42 -8.78
C VAL A 27 -8.47 -7.71 -10.15
N PRO A 28 -9.09 -8.54 -11.01
CA PRO A 28 -8.63 -8.77 -12.38
C PRO A 28 -8.51 -7.46 -13.17
N VAL A 29 -7.53 -7.38 -14.08
CA VAL A 29 -7.23 -6.17 -14.87
C VAL A 29 -8.38 -5.72 -15.76
N ASP A 30 -9.23 -6.65 -16.19
CA ASP A 30 -10.43 -6.44 -16.99
C ASP A 30 -11.64 -5.96 -16.18
N THR A 31 -11.52 -5.89 -14.84
CA THR A 31 -12.58 -5.34 -13.98
C THR A 31 -12.90 -3.89 -14.40
N PRO A 32 -14.13 -3.58 -14.82
CA PRO A 32 -14.49 -2.24 -15.28
C PRO A 32 -14.21 -1.15 -14.25
N ALA A 33 -13.81 0.04 -14.73
CA ALA A 33 -13.59 1.19 -13.87
C ALA A 33 -14.87 1.59 -13.11
N VAL A 34 -14.72 1.88 -11.82
CA VAL A 34 -15.80 2.31 -10.94
C VAL A 34 -15.61 3.79 -10.66
N ALA A 35 -16.65 4.58 -10.90
CA ALA A 35 -16.58 6.02 -10.68
C ALA A 35 -16.28 6.36 -9.22
N GLY A 36 -15.28 7.23 -8.99
CA GLY A 36 -14.86 7.68 -7.67
C GLY A 36 -13.99 6.70 -6.88
N LEU A 37 -13.50 5.62 -7.50
CA LEU A 37 -12.48 4.76 -6.91
C LEU A 37 -11.16 4.91 -7.67
N ALA A 38 -10.05 4.98 -6.95
CA ALA A 38 -8.72 5.00 -7.56
C ALA A 38 -8.30 3.58 -7.95
N ARG A 39 -7.42 3.51 -8.95
CA ARG A 39 -6.92 2.27 -9.54
C ARG A 39 -5.40 2.26 -9.54
N ALA A 40 -4.79 1.33 -8.82
CA ALA A 40 -3.34 1.13 -8.82
C ALA A 40 -3.00 -0.20 -9.52
N VAL A 41 -2.40 -0.13 -10.70
CA VAL A 41 -2.00 -1.32 -11.48
C VAL A 41 -0.77 -1.94 -10.83
N GLU A 42 -0.77 -3.26 -10.66
CA GLU A 42 0.41 -3.98 -10.20
C GLU A 42 1.55 -3.87 -11.23
N PRO A 43 2.81 -3.72 -10.79
CA PRO A 43 3.93 -3.59 -11.71
C PRO A 43 4.12 -4.80 -12.64
N ASP A 44 3.71 -5.99 -12.20
CA ASP A 44 3.76 -7.22 -12.99
C ASP A 44 2.51 -7.42 -13.89
N GLY A 45 1.55 -6.50 -13.86
CA GLY A 45 0.29 -6.61 -14.60
C GLY A 45 -0.64 -7.72 -14.09
N SER A 46 -0.33 -8.38 -12.97
CA SER A 46 -1.12 -9.50 -12.43
C SER A 46 -2.51 -9.09 -11.95
N GLY A 47 -2.74 -7.79 -11.74
CA GLY A 47 -4.03 -7.28 -11.27
C GLY A 47 -4.03 -5.77 -11.12
N VAL A 48 -5.17 -5.26 -10.67
CA VAL A 48 -5.36 -3.86 -10.33
C VAL A 48 -5.95 -3.77 -8.93
N TRP A 49 -5.44 -2.85 -8.13
CA TRP A 49 -6.03 -2.51 -6.84
C TRP A 49 -7.08 -1.43 -7.04
N VAL A 50 -8.26 -1.64 -6.48
CA VAL A 50 -9.35 -0.65 -6.42
C VAL A 50 -9.48 -0.17 -4.98
N LEU A 51 -9.49 1.13 -4.79
CA LEU A 51 -9.39 1.74 -3.46
C LEU A 51 -10.23 3.02 -3.36
N PRO A 52 -10.73 3.33 -2.15
CA PRO A 52 -11.60 4.48 -1.97
C PRO A 52 -10.76 5.75 -2.09
N THR A 53 -11.18 6.70 -2.91
CA THR A 53 -10.60 8.06 -2.91
C THR A 53 -11.44 8.93 -2.01
N LEU A 54 -10.78 9.65 -1.11
CA LEU A 54 -11.41 10.76 -0.44
C LEU A 54 -11.46 11.95 -1.39
N PRO A 55 -12.59 12.68 -1.47
CA PRO A 55 -12.63 13.97 -2.14
C PRO A 55 -11.57 14.91 -1.57
N ASP A 56 -11.04 15.81 -2.39
CA ASP A 56 -10.10 16.84 -1.93
C ASP A 56 -10.72 17.63 -0.76
N GLY A 57 -9.98 17.73 0.35
CA GLY A 57 -10.45 18.38 1.58
C GLY A 57 -11.28 17.51 2.53
N ALA A 58 -11.67 16.29 2.13
CA ALA A 58 -12.25 15.30 3.04
C ALA A 58 -11.15 14.68 3.92
N GLY A 59 -10.79 15.41 4.97
CA GLY A 59 -9.84 14.98 5.98
C GLY A 59 -10.48 14.12 7.08
N HIS A 60 -9.76 13.96 8.19
CA HIS A 60 -10.15 13.13 9.33
C HIS A 60 -11.54 13.43 9.89
N GLY A 61 -11.92 14.70 10.06
CA GLY A 61 -13.25 15.08 10.57
C GLY A 61 -14.39 14.54 9.71
N VAL A 62 -14.20 14.48 8.38
CA VAL A 62 -15.19 13.92 7.46
C VAL A 62 -15.26 12.39 7.57
N LEU A 63 -14.11 11.73 7.76
CA LEU A 63 -14.08 10.27 7.96
C LEU A 63 -14.74 9.85 9.27
N GLU A 64 -14.52 10.62 10.35
CA GLU A 64 -15.13 10.41 11.66
C GLU A 64 -16.65 10.61 11.59
N GLU A 65 -17.11 11.68 10.95
CA GLU A 65 -18.55 11.94 10.70
C GLU A 65 -19.21 10.82 9.89
N LEU A 66 -18.47 10.19 8.96
CA LEU A 66 -18.96 9.10 8.12
C LEU A 66 -18.84 7.71 8.80
N GLY A 67 -18.35 7.63 10.05
CA GLY A 67 -18.14 6.36 10.74
C GLY A 67 -17.14 5.43 10.04
N SER A 68 -16.25 5.99 9.22
CA SER A 68 -15.26 5.23 8.46
C SER A 68 -14.12 4.78 9.39
N PRO A 69 -13.60 3.55 9.25
CA PRO A 69 -12.50 3.07 10.09
C PRO A 69 -11.28 4.01 9.98
N PRO A 70 -10.64 4.37 11.11
CA PRO A 70 -9.50 5.28 11.10
C PRO A 70 -8.37 4.72 10.24
N VAL A 71 -7.75 5.59 9.44
CA VAL A 71 -6.59 5.24 8.61
C VAL A 71 -5.40 5.08 9.57
N ALA A 72 -4.70 3.95 9.57
CA ALA A 72 -3.67 3.62 10.58
C ALA A 72 -2.51 4.63 10.76
N VAL A 73 -2.44 5.66 9.91
CA VAL A 73 -1.48 6.75 9.95
C VAL A 73 -2.21 8.01 10.42
N GLU A 74 -2.44 8.12 11.73
CA GLU A 74 -3.01 9.34 12.34
C GLU A 74 -1.99 10.04 13.24
N MET A 75 -1.83 11.37 13.11
CA MET A 75 -0.98 12.21 13.96
C MET A 75 0.51 11.80 13.96
N PRO A 76 1.45 12.62 14.48
CA PRO A 76 2.82 12.16 14.63
C PRO A 76 2.88 10.99 15.62
N ASN A 77 2.87 9.77 15.08
CA ASN A 77 2.93 8.52 15.82
C ASN A 77 4.03 7.60 15.25
N GLU A 78 4.35 6.52 15.96
CA GLU A 78 5.42 5.61 15.55
C GLU A 78 5.16 4.94 14.18
N THR A 79 3.88 4.69 13.86
CA THR A 79 3.46 4.12 12.57
C THR A 79 3.72 5.10 11.43
N ALA A 80 3.44 6.40 11.61
CA ALA A 80 3.75 7.45 10.65
C ALA A 80 5.27 7.59 10.43
N ARG A 81 6.06 7.51 11.51
CA ARG A 81 7.53 7.52 11.41
C ARG A 81 8.05 6.33 10.61
N VAL A 82 7.56 5.13 10.88
CA VAL A 82 7.95 3.92 10.14
C VAL A 82 7.50 4.01 8.68
N LEU A 83 6.33 4.57 8.40
CA LEU A 83 5.90 4.81 7.02
C LEU A 83 6.87 5.75 6.29
N SER A 84 7.28 6.88 6.89
CA SER A 84 8.25 7.78 6.28
C SER A 84 9.58 7.09 5.99
N ILE A 85 10.04 6.20 6.86
CA ILE A 85 11.24 5.38 6.62
C ILE A 85 11.02 4.42 5.44
N CYS A 86 9.87 3.77 5.37
CA CYS A 86 9.54 2.87 4.25
C CYS A 86 9.47 3.63 2.93
N VAL A 87 8.91 4.85 2.92
CA VAL A 87 8.92 5.76 1.77
C VAL A 87 10.37 6.08 1.37
N ALA A 88 11.24 6.45 2.30
CA ALA A 88 12.64 6.71 1.99
C ALA A 88 13.36 5.49 1.37
N CYS A 89 13.02 4.27 1.83
CA CYS A 89 13.62 3.03 1.31
C CYS A 89 13.05 2.59 -0.05
N CYS A 90 11.76 2.86 -0.30
CA CYS A 90 11.03 2.28 -1.44
C CYS A 90 10.72 3.31 -2.55
N TRP A 91 10.81 4.61 -2.29
CA TRP A 91 10.57 5.69 -3.26
C TRP A 91 11.88 6.37 -3.65
N VAL A 92 12.66 5.67 -4.47
CA VAL A 92 14.00 6.13 -4.91
C VAL A 92 13.88 7.26 -5.94
N GLU A 93 13.00 7.11 -6.93
CA GLU A 93 12.72 8.14 -7.94
C GLU A 93 11.65 9.10 -7.44
N ARG A 94 12.09 10.16 -6.75
CA ARG A 94 11.21 11.06 -5.98
C ARG A 94 10.43 12.07 -6.84
N ASP A 95 10.74 12.15 -8.13
CA ASP A 95 10.02 13.01 -9.07
C ASP A 95 8.85 12.28 -9.76
N SER A 96 8.74 10.96 -9.59
CA SER A 96 7.63 10.15 -10.11
C SER A 96 6.62 9.75 -9.03
N SER A 97 5.55 9.06 -9.45
CA SER A 97 4.60 8.40 -8.53
C SER A 97 5.33 7.54 -7.51
N ALA A 98 4.85 7.55 -6.27
CA ALA A 98 5.36 6.69 -5.21
C ALA A 98 4.93 5.21 -5.38
N TRP A 99 3.77 4.98 -5.99
CA TRP A 99 3.36 3.63 -6.38
C TRP A 99 3.94 3.26 -7.75
N PRO A 100 4.49 2.04 -7.93
CA PRO A 100 4.61 0.97 -6.91
C PRO A 100 5.90 1.01 -6.09
N GLY A 101 6.80 1.95 -6.39
CA GLY A 101 8.12 2.03 -5.79
C GLY A 101 9.00 0.81 -6.09
N VAL A 102 10.15 0.78 -5.44
CA VAL A 102 11.08 -0.37 -5.45
C VAL A 102 10.92 -1.19 -4.16
N THR A 103 11.43 -2.41 -4.18
CA THR A 103 11.48 -3.26 -2.98
C THR A 103 12.58 -2.80 -2.05
N GLY A 104 12.20 -2.43 -0.82
CA GLY A 104 13.09 -2.23 0.31
C GLY A 104 13.11 -3.44 1.25
N THR A 105 13.89 -3.35 2.33
CA THR A 105 14.11 -4.44 3.28
C THR A 105 13.95 -3.98 4.72
N LEU A 106 13.60 -4.92 5.62
CA LEU A 106 13.58 -4.69 7.07
C LEU A 106 14.93 -4.21 7.60
N VAL A 107 16.04 -4.68 6.99
CA VAL A 107 17.40 -4.24 7.34
C VAL A 107 17.60 -2.75 7.07
N GLN A 108 17.17 -2.26 5.91
CA GLN A 108 17.22 -0.83 5.60
C GLN A 108 16.37 -0.01 6.57
N ILE A 109 15.16 -0.46 6.84
CA ILE A 109 14.23 0.24 7.75
C ILE A 109 14.84 0.36 9.15
N LYS A 110 15.41 -0.72 9.68
CA LYS A 110 16.12 -0.72 10.97
C LYS A 110 17.32 0.22 10.97
N ALA A 111 18.11 0.24 9.90
CA ALA A 111 19.29 1.10 9.79
C ALA A 111 18.91 2.59 9.81
N VAL A 112 17.91 2.98 9.02
CA VAL A 112 17.40 4.37 9.01
C VAL A 112 16.80 4.71 10.37
N TYR A 113 16.03 3.81 10.98
CA TYR A 113 15.45 4.02 12.32
C TYR A 113 16.51 4.26 13.39
N ALA A 114 17.57 3.44 13.42
CA ALA A 114 18.69 3.61 14.35
C ALA A 114 19.44 4.93 14.09
N GLY A 115 19.65 5.27 12.82
CA GLY A 115 20.25 6.54 12.40
C GLY A 115 19.46 7.75 12.91
N MET A 116 18.13 7.73 12.80
CA MET A 116 17.26 8.79 13.33
C MET A 116 17.36 8.93 14.85
N ARG A 117 17.56 7.82 15.56
CA ARG A 117 17.66 7.80 17.02
C ARG A 117 19.06 8.20 17.52
N GLY A 118 20.08 8.18 16.66
CA GLY A 118 21.46 8.45 17.03
C GLY A 118 22.03 7.41 18.03
N ARG A 119 21.47 6.21 18.08
CA ARG A 119 21.89 5.12 18.98
C ARG A 119 21.72 3.76 18.33
N ALA A 120 22.44 2.77 18.87
CA ALA A 120 22.28 1.38 18.47
C ALA A 120 20.84 0.87 18.70
N GLU A 121 20.44 -0.09 17.86
CA GLU A 121 19.14 -0.75 17.92
C GLU A 121 18.92 -1.46 19.25
N GLN A 122 17.74 -1.28 19.84
CA GLN A 122 17.28 -2.04 21.01
C GLN A 122 16.15 -3.01 20.61
N SER A 123 15.97 -4.06 21.40
CA SER A 123 14.90 -5.06 21.17
C SER A 123 13.49 -4.46 21.17
N SER A 124 13.28 -3.40 21.95
CA SER A 124 12.03 -2.62 21.96
C SER A 124 11.77 -1.89 20.65
N ASP A 125 12.82 -1.38 19.98
CA ASP A 125 12.70 -0.71 18.68
C ASP A 125 12.21 -1.70 17.62
N LEU A 126 12.76 -2.92 17.59
CA LEU A 126 12.30 -3.97 16.67
C LEU A 126 10.82 -4.30 16.86
N THR A 127 10.36 -4.39 18.10
CA THR A 127 8.95 -4.69 18.41
C THR A 127 8.02 -3.60 17.89
N LEU A 128 8.43 -2.32 18.02
CA LEU A 128 7.70 -1.17 17.50
C LEU A 128 7.68 -1.16 15.96
N ILE A 129 8.82 -1.39 15.32
CA ILE A 129 8.93 -1.45 13.85
C ILE A 129 8.00 -2.54 13.31
N ILE A 130 8.08 -3.77 13.83
CA ILE A 130 7.25 -4.89 13.40
C ILE A 130 5.76 -4.60 13.63
N GLY A 131 5.40 -4.06 14.80
CA GLY A 131 4.02 -3.66 15.07
C GLY A 131 3.49 -2.61 14.09
N SER A 132 4.31 -1.61 13.75
CA SER A 132 3.97 -0.59 12.76
C SER A 132 3.85 -1.15 11.34
N LEU A 133 4.77 -2.01 10.92
CA LEU A 133 4.72 -2.67 9.60
C LEU A 133 3.46 -3.51 9.44
N ARG A 134 3.06 -4.28 10.47
CA ARG A 134 1.81 -5.05 10.45
C ARG A 134 0.58 -4.16 10.28
N ARG A 135 0.52 -3.02 10.98
CA ARG A 135 -0.59 -2.05 10.86
C ARG A 135 -0.63 -1.37 9.48
N LEU A 136 0.54 -0.99 8.96
CA LEU A 136 0.65 -0.39 7.63
C LEU A 136 0.28 -1.40 6.54
N HIS A 137 0.69 -2.65 6.69
CA HIS A 137 0.32 -3.75 5.82
C HIS A 137 -1.19 -4.02 5.85
N SER A 138 -1.80 -4.12 7.04
CA SER A 138 -3.23 -4.37 7.17
C SER A 138 -4.10 -3.25 6.58
N THR A 139 -3.54 -2.04 6.48
CA THR A 139 -4.21 -0.87 5.88
C THR A 139 -3.77 -0.56 4.46
N GLN A 140 -2.95 -1.43 3.85
CA GLN A 140 -2.50 -1.34 2.45
C GLN A 140 -1.69 -0.08 2.14
N TRP A 141 -1.06 0.52 3.17
CA TRP A 141 -0.01 1.52 3.00
C TRP A 141 1.31 0.91 2.56
N LEU A 142 1.54 -0.35 2.93
CA LEU A 142 2.70 -1.15 2.54
C LEU A 142 2.25 -2.54 2.10
N LEU A 143 3.03 -3.16 1.22
CA LEU A 143 3.03 -4.61 1.02
C LEU A 143 4.26 -5.15 1.73
N TRP A 144 4.09 -6.06 2.69
CA TRP A 144 5.18 -6.57 3.50
C TRP A 144 5.18 -8.09 3.49
N ASP A 145 6.24 -8.67 2.96
CA ASP A 145 6.52 -10.09 3.14
C ASP A 145 7.33 -10.26 4.42
N GLU A 146 6.63 -10.61 5.50
CA GLU A 146 7.24 -10.81 6.81
C GLU A 146 8.25 -11.97 6.83
N LYS A 147 8.12 -12.97 5.95
CA LYS A 147 9.00 -14.15 5.95
C LYS A 147 10.40 -13.82 5.43
N VAL A 148 10.47 -13.05 4.35
CA VAL A 148 11.76 -12.63 3.75
C VAL A 148 12.18 -11.22 4.19
N GLY A 149 11.31 -10.48 4.87
CA GLY A 149 11.60 -9.13 5.34
C GLY A 149 11.61 -8.08 4.23
N GLU A 150 10.90 -8.32 3.13
CA GLU A 150 10.83 -7.42 1.97
C GLU A 150 9.60 -6.51 2.08
N VAL A 151 9.80 -5.21 1.86
CA VAL A 151 8.77 -4.18 1.98
C VAL A 151 8.64 -3.43 0.66
N ARG A 152 7.41 -3.15 0.25
CA ARG A 152 7.08 -2.26 -0.85
C ARG A 152 6.04 -1.24 -0.42
N LEU A 153 5.96 -0.12 -1.12
CA LEU A 153 4.83 0.79 -0.95
C LEU A 153 3.55 0.07 -1.38
N GLY A 154 2.48 0.30 -0.63
CA GLY A 154 1.17 -0.30 -0.84
C GLY A 154 0.32 0.54 -1.79
N PRO A 155 -0.75 -0.05 -2.34
CA PRO A 155 -1.57 0.58 -3.38
C PRO A 155 -2.24 1.87 -2.90
N ARG A 156 -2.46 2.03 -1.59
CA ARG A 156 -3.02 3.26 -1.00
C ARG A 156 -2.12 4.48 -1.25
N THR A 157 -0.84 4.31 -1.51
CA THR A 157 0.07 5.43 -1.83
C THR A 157 -0.28 6.17 -3.12
N ILE A 158 -1.07 5.57 -4.02
CA ILE A 158 -1.57 6.27 -5.21
C ILE A 158 -2.53 7.43 -4.87
N THR A 159 -3.10 7.45 -3.66
CA THR A 159 -4.01 8.52 -3.23
C THR A 159 -3.26 9.77 -2.75
N TRP A 160 -1.92 9.76 -2.72
CA TRP A 160 -1.15 10.94 -2.36
C TRP A 160 -1.21 11.97 -3.49
N GLY A 161 -1.67 13.16 -3.14
CA GLY A 161 -1.69 14.30 -4.05
C GLY A 161 -0.32 14.96 -4.17
N THR A 162 -0.21 15.96 -5.06
CA THR A 162 1.03 16.70 -5.29
C THR A 162 1.60 17.35 -4.02
N SER A 163 0.73 17.83 -3.11
CA SER A 163 1.12 18.41 -1.82
C SER A 163 1.71 17.37 -0.86
N ASP A 164 1.13 16.18 -0.83
CA ASP A 164 1.62 15.07 0.01
C ASP A 164 3.00 14.63 -0.48
N LEU A 165 3.14 14.45 -1.79
CA LEU A 165 4.41 14.09 -2.41
C LEU A 165 5.49 15.15 -2.16
N ALA A 166 5.16 16.44 -2.25
CA ALA A 166 6.09 17.52 -1.91
C ALA A 166 6.55 17.44 -0.45
N THR A 167 5.61 17.22 0.48
CA THR A 167 5.93 17.05 1.91
C THR A 167 6.80 15.83 2.17
N LEU A 168 6.49 14.69 1.54
CA LEU A 168 7.25 13.46 1.65
C LEU A 168 8.68 13.61 1.12
N ARG A 169 8.90 14.40 0.05
CA ARG A 169 10.25 14.72 -0.43
C ARG A 169 11.07 15.45 0.61
N GLU A 170 10.49 16.46 1.29
CA GLU A 170 11.18 17.17 2.37
C GLU A 170 11.53 16.23 3.53
N ILE A 171 10.59 15.37 3.93
CA ILE A 171 10.84 14.36 4.96
C ILE A 171 11.99 13.44 4.55
N CYS A 172 12.00 12.95 3.31
CA CYS A 172 13.06 12.07 2.82
C CYS A 172 14.43 12.76 2.64
N ARG A 173 14.51 14.10 2.66
CA ARG A 173 15.79 14.83 2.65
C ARG A 173 16.43 14.92 4.02
N VAL A 174 15.64 14.85 5.09
CA VAL A 174 16.14 14.96 6.47
C VAL A 174 16.34 13.61 7.14
N LEU A 175 15.78 12.53 6.58
CA LEU A 175 16.01 11.18 7.04
C LEU A 175 17.44 10.71 6.70
N PRO A 176 18.04 9.85 7.54
CA PRO A 176 19.26 9.15 7.18
C PRO A 176 19.10 8.38 5.86
N ASP A 177 20.14 8.39 5.03
CA ASP A 177 20.12 7.64 3.77
C ASP A 177 20.01 6.13 4.05
N PRO A 178 19.07 5.43 3.38
CA PRO A 178 18.97 3.99 3.52
C PRO A 178 20.20 3.31 2.90
N PRO A 179 20.74 2.25 3.53
CA PRO A 179 21.78 1.44 2.88
C PRO A 179 21.21 0.74 1.64
N THR A 180 22.09 0.18 0.79
CA THR A 180 21.65 -0.59 -0.39
C THR A 180 20.80 -1.79 0.03
N ALA A 181 19.68 -2.00 -0.67
CA ALA A 181 18.83 -3.16 -0.46
C ALA A 181 19.56 -4.46 -0.86
N VAL A 182 19.53 -5.46 0.02
CA VAL A 182 19.99 -6.82 -0.29
C VAL A 182 18.76 -7.71 -0.30
N LEU A 183 18.31 -8.08 -1.51
CA LEU A 183 17.09 -8.87 -1.70
C LEU A 183 17.41 -10.37 -1.70
N VAL A 184 16.43 -11.18 -1.31
CA VAL A 184 16.56 -12.63 -1.38
C VAL A 184 16.30 -13.07 -2.81
N GLU A 185 17.23 -13.81 -3.39
CA GLU A 185 17.07 -14.32 -4.76
C GLU A 185 15.89 -15.31 -4.83
N ARG A 186 14.84 -14.93 -5.55
CA ARG A 186 13.62 -15.74 -5.66
C ARG A 186 13.78 -16.72 -6.83
N LYS A 187 13.77 -18.03 -6.55
CA LYS A 187 13.65 -19.05 -7.60
C LYS A 187 12.30 -18.86 -8.30
N PRO A 188 12.22 -18.81 -9.64
CA PRO A 188 10.95 -18.64 -10.33
C PRO A 188 10.01 -19.79 -9.92
N GLU A 189 8.82 -19.41 -9.47
CA GLU A 189 7.76 -20.33 -9.08
C GLU A 189 7.31 -21.07 -10.34
N THR A 190 7.48 -22.38 -10.39
CA THR A 190 6.99 -23.21 -11.49
C THR A 190 5.47 -23.01 -11.56
N PRO A 191 4.90 -22.63 -12.73
CA PRO A 191 3.45 -22.48 -12.87
C PRO A 191 2.76 -23.75 -12.37
N ALA A 192 1.76 -23.58 -11.50
CA ALA A 192 0.98 -24.69 -10.98
C ALA A 192 0.42 -25.51 -12.15
N GLU A 193 0.66 -26.82 -12.10
CA GLU A 193 0.17 -27.78 -13.09
C GLU A 193 -1.35 -27.65 -13.20
N PRO A 194 -1.91 -27.51 -14.42
CA PRO A 194 -3.35 -27.35 -14.58
C PRO A 194 -4.06 -28.57 -13.99
N LEU A 195 -5.13 -28.32 -13.23
CA LEU A 195 -5.99 -29.36 -12.67
C LEU A 195 -6.44 -30.31 -13.79
N PRO A 196 -6.45 -31.64 -13.55
CA PRO A 196 -6.91 -32.60 -14.54
C PRO A 196 -8.36 -32.27 -14.94
N ALA A 197 -8.61 -32.20 -16.25
CA ALA A 197 -9.94 -31.99 -16.78
C ALA A 197 -10.86 -33.11 -16.27
N GLU A 198 -12.02 -32.73 -15.74
CA GLU A 198 -13.06 -33.69 -15.40
C GLU A 198 -13.49 -34.39 -16.70
N ASP A 199 -13.23 -35.70 -16.77
CA ASP A 199 -13.72 -36.56 -17.83
C ASP A 199 -15.25 -36.47 -17.87
N SER A 200 -15.77 -35.83 -18.91
CA SER A 200 -17.19 -35.88 -19.24
C SER A 200 -17.50 -37.26 -19.81
N ASP A 201 -17.84 -38.21 -18.94
CA ASP A 201 -18.37 -39.50 -19.36
C ASP A 201 -19.73 -39.34 -20.05
N ALA A 202 -19.86 -40.12 -21.12
CA ALA A 202 -20.92 -40.12 -22.12
C ALA A 202 -22.23 -40.81 -21.68
#